data_AF-A0A7V3PN34-F1
#
_entry.id   AF-A0A7V3PN34-F1
#
_cell.length_a   1.000
_cell.length_b   1.000
_cell.length_c   1.000
_cell.angle_alpha   90.00
_cell.angle_beta   90.00
_cell.angle_gamma   90.00
#
_symmetry.space_group_name_H-M   'P 1'
#
loop_
_entity.id
_entity.type
_entity.pdbx_description
1 polymer ?
#
loop_
_entity_poly.entity_id
_entity_poly.type
_entity_poly.pdbx_seq_one_letter_code
_entity_poly.pdbx_strand_id
1 'polypeptide(L)'
;MRILISVLILLFSTSLFAHNYSDNQFIPSDSNYIAFLRIKGLLGEEYNSYIKDHKCGFHLINSIKMNINKFSPDKRQKIQSVMQRPTSQKFLISPSGRFKIHYDTTGIDAVQYSVLEVAKAIDSVYNFEVLHMGFPPAPEDNGAGGDNRYDIYIKNISPLYGYTEFESLIGSERYTSFMVIDNSYHEDGYYTKGINAAKVTLAHEYHHAIQIGNYRYAENDIWFYELTSTSMEEFVFDSINDYYAYIPNFFNRPDKIFTGF
;
A
#
# COMPACT_ATOMS: atom_id res chain seq x y z
N MET A 1 -60.56 -18.73 -45.43
CA MET A 1 -60.11 -19.36 -44.17
C MET A 1 -58.60 -19.20 -44.05
N ARG A 2 -58.14 -18.24 -43.24
CA ARG A 2 -56.78 -18.18 -42.65
C ARG A 2 -56.93 -17.47 -41.31
N ILE A 3 -56.79 -18.20 -40.21
CA ILE A 3 -56.82 -17.65 -38.85
C ILE A 3 -55.37 -17.38 -38.48
N LEU A 4 -54.99 -16.11 -38.33
CA LEU A 4 -53.71 -15.73 -37.74
C LEU A 4 -53.84 -15.81 -36.22
N ILE A 5 -53.15 -16.76 -35.60
CA ILE A 5 -52.99 -16.84 -34.15
C ILE A 5 -51.82 -15.93 -33.78
N SER A 6 -52.11 -14.84 -33.06
CA SER A 6 -51.08 -13.98 -32.49
C SER A 6 -50.69 -14.54 -31.11
N VAL A 7 -49.45 -14.98 -30.97
CA VAL A 7 -48.88 -15.44 -29.70
C VAL A 7 -48.38 -14.22 -28.93
N LEU A 8 -49.00 -13.93 -27.79
CA LEU A 8 -48.57 -12.88 -26.86
C LEU A 8 -47.43 -13.44 -26.00
N ILE A 9 -46.20 -13.02 -26.24
CA ILE A 9 -45.04 -13.35 -25.39
C ILE A 9 -44.98 -12.32 -24.26
N LEU A 10 -45.38 -12.72 -23.05
CA LEU A 10 -45.20 -11.95 -21.83
C LEU A 10 -43.75 -12.12 -21.34
N LEU A 11 -42.90 -11.12 -21.62
CA LEU A 11 -41.57 -11.02 -21.05
C LEU A 11 -41.68 -10.51 -19.61
N PHE A 12 -41.52 -11.41 -18.64
CA PHE A 12 -41.32 -11.01 -17.25
C PHE A 12 -39.88 -10.53 -17.08
N SER A 13 -39.67 -9.21 -16.98
CA SER A 13 -38.40 -8.67 -16.50
C SER A 13 -38.35 -8.79 -14.98
N THR A 14 -37.65 -9.78 -14.47
CA THR A 14 -37.24 -9.75 -13.06
C THR A 14 -36.11 -8.73 -12.92
N SER A 15 -36.38 -7.63 -12.23
CA SER A 15 -35.32 -6.74 -11.77
C SER A 15 -34.52 -7.50 -10.71
N LEU A 16 -33.42 -8.12 -11.11
CA LEU A 16 -32.39 -8.56 -10.18
C LEU A 16 -31.79 -7.30 -9.57
N PHE A 17 -32.24 -6.92 -8.38
CA PHE A 17 -31.51 -5.95 -7.58
C PHE A 17 -30.19 -6.61 -7.19
N ALA A 18 -29.08 -6.04 -7.64
CA ALA A 18 -27.78 -6.35 -7.05
C ALA A 18 -27.90 -6.13 -5.54
N HIS A 19 -27.47 -7.12 -4.76
CA HIS A 19 -27.39 -6.96 -3.32
C HIS A 19 -26.38 -5.85 -3.06
N ASN A 20 -26.85 -4.66 -2.69
CA ASN A 20 -25.99 -3.58 -2.24
C ASN A 20 -25.29 -4.09 -0.98
N TYR A 21 -24.04 -4.52 -1.12
CA TYR A 21 -23.09 -4.61 -0.01
C TYR A 21 -22.73 -3.18 0.42
N SER A 22 -23.72 -2.44 0.89
CA SER A 22 -23.51 -1.16 1.54
C SER A 22 -23.28 -1.44 3.02
N ASP A 23 -22.04 -1.72 3.41
CA ASP A 23 -21.55 -1.50 4.79
C ASP A 23 -20.01 -1.59 4.95
N ASN A 24 -19.23 -1.28 3.90
CA ASN A 24 -17.77 -1.09 4.02
C ASN A 24 -17.39 0.38 4.26
N GLN A 25 -18.24 1.17 4.91
CA GLN A 25 -17.84 2.52 5.33
C GLN A 25 -16.79 2.42 6.43
N PHE A 26 -15.68 3.14 6.30
CA PHE A 26 -14.70 3.28 7.38
C PHE A 26 -15.38 3.77 8.67
N ILE A 27 -15.29 2.94 9.71
CA ILE A 27 -15.68 3.26 11.08
C ILE A 27 -14.40 3.52 11.87
N PRO A 28 -14.16 4.77 12.32
CA PRO A 28 -13.04 5.08 13.19
C PRO A 28 -13.06 4.18 14.44
N SER A 29 -12.06 3.32 14.58
CA SER A 29 -11.89 2.48 15.76
C SER A 29 -10.66 2.92 16.55
N ASP A 30 -10.71 2.73 17.88
CA ASP A 30 -9.54 2.95 18.74
C ASP A 30 -8.37 2.04 18.33
N SER A 31 -8.67 0.83 17.85
CA SER A 31 -7.66 -0.10 17.36
C SER A 31 -6.90 0.46 16.16
N ASN A 32 -7.60 0.99 15.15
CA ASN A 32 -6.98 1.55 13.95
C ASN A 32 -6.19 2.82 14.29
N TYR A 33 -6.73 3.64 15.18
CA TYR A 33 -6.03 4.83 15.68
C TYR A 33 -4.72 4.47 16.40
N ILE A 34 -4.74 3.47 17.29
CA ILE A 34 -3.54 3.00 18.00
C ILE A 34 -2.53 2.40 17.01
N ALA A 35 -2.99 1.55 16.09
CA ALA A 35 -2.15 0.94 15.06
C ALA A 35 -1.49 2.01 14.18
N PHE A 36 -2.24 3.05 13.76
CA PHE A 36 -1.71 4.18 13.02
C PHE A 36 -0.59 4.89 13.80
N LEU A 37 -0.83 5.27 15.06
CA LEU A 37 0.20 5.94 15.86
C LEU A 37 1.43 5.06 16.09
N ARG A 38 1.24 3.73 16.19
CA ARG A 38 2.33 2.77 16.29
C ARG A 38 3.19 2.75 15.02
N ILE A 39 2.56 2.65 13.84
CA ILE A 39 3.27 2.65 12.55
C ILE A 39 4.00 3.99 12.33
N LYS A 40 3.39 5.10 12.77
CA LYS A 40 3.97 6.44 12.66
C LYS A 40 5.00 6.77 13.76
N GLY A 41 5.41 5.79 14.57
CA GLY A 41 6.52 5.93 15.53
C GLY A 41 6.19 6.72 16.80
N LEU A 42 4.91 7.00 17.09
CA LEU A 42 4.50 7.67 18.34
C LEU A 42 4.25 6.72 19.50
N LEU A 43 4.04 5.43 19.21
CA LEU A 43 3.84 4.39 20.21
C LEU A 43 4.90 3.31 20.06
N GLY A 44 5.27 2.66 21.17
CA GLY A 44 6.29 1.61 21.22
C GLY A 44 5.78 0.23 20.80
N GLU A 45 6.71 -0.73 20.73
CA GLU A 45 6.46 -2.11 20.28
C GLU A 45 5.39 -2.87 21.08
N GLU A 46 5.09 -2.44 22.31
CA GLU A 46 4.00 -2.98 23.12
C GLU A 46 2.61 -2.87 22.43
N TYR A 47 2.49 -2.02 21.42
CA TYR A 47 1.28 -1.84 20.61
C TYR A 47 1.28 -2.63 19.29
N ASN A 48 2.27 -3.49 19.02
CA ASN A 48 2.35 -4.27 17.77
C ASN A 48 1.08 -5.12 17.52
N SER A 49 0.42 -5.60 18.57
CA SER A 49 -0.79 -6.43 18.45
C SER A 49 -2.01 -5.72 17.82
N TYR A 50 -1.97 -4.39 17.71
CA TYR A 50 -3.01 -3.59 17.05
C TYR A 50 -2.83 -3.55 15.52
N ILE A 51 -1.63 -3.82 15.02
CA ILE A 51 -1.37 -3.96 13.59
C ILE A 51 -1.84 -5.35 13.20
N LYS A 52 -2.85 -5.43 12.32
CA LYS A 52 -3.45 -6.71 11.90
C LYS A 52 -2.88 -7.22 10.59
N ASP A 53 -2.71 -6.32 9.64
CA ASP A 53 -1.99 -6.60 8.41
C ASP A 53 -0.52 -6.22 8.60
N HIS A 54 0.36 -7.20 8.58
CA HIS A 54 1.80 -6.99 8.66
C HIS A 54 2.43 -6.81 7.28
N LYS A 55 1.75 -7.20 6.19
CA LYS A 55 2.31 -7.15 4.84
C LYS A 55 2.16 -5.78 4.21
N CYS A 56 1.02 -5.11 4.40
CA CYS A 56 0.81 -3.80 3.81
C CYS A 56 0.03 -2.87 4.74
N GLY A 57 0.56 -1.66 4.95
CA GLY A 57 -0.10 -0.62 5.77
C GLY A 57 -0.97 0.34 4.97
N PHE A 58 -1.03 0.17 3.65
CA PHE A 58 -1.67 1.08 2.71
C PHE A 58 -3.11 1.44 3.10
N HIS A 59 -3.96 0.44 3.35
CA HIS A 59 -5.34 0.70 3.76
C HIS A 59 -5.44 1.45 5.09
N LEU A 60 -4.75 0.98 6.12
CA LEU A 60 -4.83 1.53 7.47
C LEU A 60 -4.37 2.99 7.52
N ILE A 61 -3.22 3.30 6.91
CA ILE A 61 -2.67 4.65 6.90
C ILE A 61 -3.61 5.60 6.16
N ASN A 62 -4.03 5.23 4.94
CA ASN A 62 -4.79 6.14 4.10
C ASN A 62 -6.24 6.30 4.58
N SER A 63 -6.88 5.24 5.09
CA SER A 63 -8.23 5.31 5.66
C SER A 63 -8.30 6.29 6.84
N ILE A 64 -7.29 6.30 7.73
CA ILE A 64 -7.17 7.27 8.82
C ILE A 64 -7.05 8.70 8.29
N LYS A 65 -6.19 8.92 7.28
CA LYS A 65 -5.97 10.26 6.70
C LYS A 65 -7.23 10.80 6.04
N MET A 66 -7.89 10.02 5.19
CA MET A 66 -9.09 10.46 4.47
C MET A 66 -10.28 10.68 5.41
N ASN A 67 -10.35 9.93 6.50
CA ASN A 67 -11.43 10.02 7.47
C ASN A 67 -11.07 10.82 8.73
N ILE A 68 -10.00 11.63 8.70
CA ILE A 68 -9.52 12.40 9.86
C ILE A 68 -10.64 13.20 10.53
N ASN A 69 -11.55 13.78 9.75
CA ASN A 69 -12.67 14.59 10.25
C ASN A 69 -13.71 13.81 11.08
N LYS A 70 -13.70 12.48 11.02
CA LYS A 70 -14.57 11.61 11.83
C LYS A 70 -14.01 11.37 13.25
N PHE A 71 -12.77 11.76 13.53
CA PHE A 71 -12.14 11.61 14.84
C PHE A 71 -12.42 12.82 15.76
N SER A 72 -12.35 12.59 17.08
CA SER A 72 -12.44 13.68 18.08
C SER A 72 -11.32 14.72 17.89
N PRO A 73 -11.50 15.99 18.29
CA PRO A 73 -10.48 17.03 18.16
C PRO A 73 -9.08 16.62 18.66
N ASP A 74 -8.99 16.00 19.83
CA ASP A 74 -7.70 15.58 20.42
C ASP A 74 -6.99 14.50 19.59
N LYS A 75 -7.76 13.55 19.03
CA LYS A 75 -7.22 12.51 18.14
C LYS A 75 -6.78 13.10 16.82
N ARG A 76 -7.55 14.04 16.25
CA ARG A 76 -7.18 14.74 15.02
C ARG A 76 -5.85 15.47 15.18
N GLN A 77 -5.65 16.16 16.29
CA GLN A 77 -4.39 16.85 16.57
C GLN A 77 -3.20 15.88 16.60
N LYS A 78 -3.34 14.73 17.26
CA LYS A 78 -2.30 13.69 17.30
C LYS A 78 -2.03 13.09 15.93
N ILE A 79 -3.06 12.77 15.15
CA ILE A 79 -2.90 12.28 13.77
C ILE A 79 -2.14 13.32 12.93
N GLN A 80 -2.53 14.59 13.00
CA GLN A 80 -1.88 15.67 12.24
C GLN A 80 -0.40 15.85 12.58
N SER A 81 -0.01 15.63 13.84
CA SER A 81 1.40 15.75 14.24
C SER A 81 2.34 14.75 13.59
N VAL A 82 1.82 13.69 12.95
CA VAL A 82 2.61 12.65 12.28
C VAL A 82 2.29 12.46 10.81
N MET A 83 1.55 13.38 10.19
CA MET A 83 1.23 13.32 8.76
C MET A 83 2.37 13.78 7.84
N GLN A 84 3.46 14.30 8.40
CA GLN A 84 4.61 14.76 7.62
C GLN A 84 5.47 13.58 7.16
N ARG A 85 6.21 13.79 6.06
CA ARG A 85 7.21 12.83 5.59
C ARG A 85 8.25 12.54 6.70
N PRO A 86 8.73 11.30 6.83
CA PRO A 86 9.79 10.99 7.78
C PRO A 86 11.06 11.83 7.53
N THR A 87 11.78 12.20 8.58
CA THR A 87 13.10 12.81 8.45
C THR A 87 14.19 11.73 8.47
N SER A 88 15.29 11.89 7.73
CA SER A 88 16.39 10.92 7.70
C SER A 88 17.75 11.60 7.61
N GLN A 89 18.80 10.90 8.04
CA GLN A 89 20.18 11.40 8.05
C GLN A 89 20.79 11.55 6.65
N LYS A 90 20.47 10.62 5.75
CA LYS A 90 21.07 10.54 4.42
C LYS A 90 20.02 10.19 3.37
N PHE A 91 20.41 10.41 2.12
CA PHE A 91 19.69 9.90 0.98
C PHE A 91 20.65 9.33 -0.07
N LEU A 92 20.12 8.48 -0.95
CA LEU A 92 20.79 7.97 -2.14
C LEU A 92 19.84 8.11 -3.33
N ILE A 93 20.34 8.61 -4.45
CA ILE A 93 19.59 8.69 -5.71
C ILE A 93 19.79 7.38 -6.48
N SER A 94 18.70 6.80 -7.00
CA SER A 94 18.80 5.57 -7.77
C SER A 94 19.65 5.75 -9.03
N PRO A 95 20.29 4.68 -9.54
CA PRO A 95 21.08 4.75 -10.78
C PRO A 95 20.36 5.38 -11.97
N SER A 96 19.04 5.14 -12.11
CA SER A 96 18.22 5.76 -13.17
C SER A 96 17.93 7.25 -12.94
N GLY A 97 18.19 7.77 -11.74
CA GLY A 97 17.92 9.15 -11.36
C GLY A 97 16.46 9.45 -10.99
N ARG A 98 15.59 8.43 -10.93
CA ARG A 98 14.13 8.58 -10.74
C ARG A 98 13.68 8.58 -9.28
N PHE A 99 14.43 7.89 -8.42
CA PHE A 99 14.04 7.65 -7.04
C PHE A 99 15.04 8.25 -6.07
N LYS A 100 14.52 8.71 -4.93
CA LYS A 100 15.31 9.22 -3.82
C LYS A 100 15.03 8.40 -2.57
N ILE A 101 16.03 7.64 -2.15
CA ILE A 101 15.93 6.71 -1.04
C ILE A 101 16.53 7.36 0.20
N HIS A 102 15.70 7.69 1.18
CA HIS A 102 16.06 8.30 2.46
C HIS A 102 16.26 7.23 3.53
N TYR A 103 17.34 7.32 4.29
CA TYR A 103 17.70 6.32 5.29
C TYR A 103 18.55 6.89 6.42
N ASP A 104 18.56 6.18 7.55
CA ASP A 104 19.45 6.44 8.67
C ASP A 104 20.60 5.43 8.71
N THR A 105 21.75 5.89 9.21
CA THR A 105 22.95 5.06 9.39
C THR A 105 23.18 4.66 10.84
N THR A 106 22.45 5.26 11.78
CA THR A 106 22.54 5.01 13.22
C THR A 106 21.16 5.16 13.86
N GLY A 107 20.99 4.60 15.06
CA GLY A 107 19.72 4.66 15.79
C GLY A 107 18.77 3.53 15.39
N ILE A 108 17.54 3.60 15.87
CA ILE A 108 16.53 2.54 15.66
C ILE A 108 16.15 2.36 14.19
N ASP A 109 16.22 3.44 13.40
CA ASP A 109 15.91 3.48 11.97
C ASP A 109 17.11 3.10 11.09
N ALA A 110 18.25 2.74 11.68
CA ALA A 110 19.45 2.41 10.91
C ALA A 110 19.17 1.25 9.93
N VAL A 111 19.42 1.47 8.65
CA VAL A 111 19.22 0.44 7.62
C VAL A 111 20.21 -0.71 7.80
N GLN A 112 19.72 -1.95 7.78
CA GLN A 112 20.52 -3.16 8.04
C GLN A 112 20.84 -3.96 6.77
N TYR A 113 20.47 -3.44 5.61
CA TYR A 113 20.77 -4.00 4.29
C TYR A 113 21.33 -2.93 3.34
N SER A 114 21.77 -3.34 2.14
CA SER A 114 22.40 -2.43 1.18
C SER A 114 21.39 -1.46 0.55
N VAL A 115 21.50 -0.17 0.86
CA VAL A 115 20.70 0.90 0.22
C VAL A 115 20.97 0.97 -1.29
N LEU A 116 22.18 0.63 -1.74
CA LEU A 116 22.48 0.56 -3.18
C LEU A 116 21.67 -0.55 -3.87
N GLU A 117 21.44 -1.68 -3.19
CA GLU A 117 20.61 -2.76 -3.73
C GLU A 117 19.13 -2.39 -3.73
N VAL A 118 18.64 -1.65 -2.75
CA VAL A 118 17.29 -1.04 -2.76
C VAL A 118 17.13 -0.13 -3.98
N ALA A 119 18.12 0.73 -4.21
CA ALA A 119 18.10 1.68 -5.31
C ALA A 119 18.12 1.02 -6.70
N LYS A 120 18.88 -0.06 -6.86
CA LYS A 120 18.81 -0.89 -8.08
C LYS A 120 17.48 -1.63 -8.19
N ALA A 121 16.95 -2.12 -7.07
CA ALA A 121 15.69 -2.86 -7.04
C ALA A 121 14.51 -1.99 -7.48
N ILE A 122 14.39 -0.76 -6.98
CA ILE A 122 13.30 0.13 -7.42
C ILE A 122 13.45 0.53 -8.90
N ASP A 123 14.68 0.66 -9.41
CA ASP A 123 14.89 0.83 -10.85
C ASP A 123 14.41 -0.39 -11.65
N SER A 124 14.64 -1.61 -11.14
CA SER A 124 14.10 -2.85 -11.73
C SER A 124 12.57 -2.90 -11.68
N VAL A 125 11.96 -2.49 -10.56
CA VAL A 125 10.50 -2.36 -10.39
C VAL A 125 9.93 -1.42 -11.46
N TYR A 126 10.51 -0.22 -11.61
CA TYR A 126 10.09 0.72 -12.64
C TYR A 126 10.21 0.14 -14.05
N ASN A 127 11.33 -0.52 -14.35
CA ASN A 127 11.54 -1.15 -15.65
C ASN A 127 10.47 -2.20 -15.95
N PHE A 128 10.03 -2.96 -14.95
CA PHE A 128 8.99 -3.96 -15.13
C PHE A 128 7.59 -3.34 -15.20
N GLU A 129 7.14 -2.65 -14.15
CA GLU A 129 5.77 -2.15 -14.08
C GLU A 129 5.48 -1.04 -15.10
N VAL A 130 6.41 -0.11 -15.29
CA VAL A 130 6.19 1.02 -16.19
C VAL A 130 6.60 0.67 -17.62
N LEU A 131 7.84 0.20 -17.82
CA LEU A 131 8.37 0.04 -19.18
C LEU A 131 7.93 -1.27 -19.84
N HIS A 132 7.82 -2.36 -19.07
CA HIS A 132 7.43 -3.67 -19.62
C HIS A 132 5.91 -3.86 -19.62
N MET A 133 5.23 -3.63 -18.49
CA MET A 133 3.77 -3.78 -18.39
C MET A 133 3.00 -2.59 -18.97
N GLY A 134 3.65 -1.42 -19.09
CA GLY A 134 3.06 -0.23 -19.72
C GLY A 134 2.18 0.61 -18.80
N PHE A 135 2.27 0.45 -17.48
CA PHE A 135 1.59 1.35 -16.57
C PHE A 135 2.19 2.77 -16.66
N PRO A 136 1.39 3.83 -16.50
CA PRO A 136 1.94 5.16 -16.31
C PRO A 136 2.77 5.20 -15.01
N PRO A 137 3.86 5.98 -14.94
CA PRO A 137 4.65 6.10 -13.72
C PRO A 137 3.84 6.76 -12.59
N ALA A 138 4.26 6.52 -11.34
CA ALA A 138 3.74 7.28 -10.22
C ALA A 138 4.03 8.79 -10.40
N PRO A 139 3.17 9.68 -9.88
CA PRO A 139 3.40 11.12 -9.92
C PRO A 139 4.73 11.52 -9.26
N GLU A 140 5.36 12.57 -9.79
CA GLU A 140 6.53 13.21 -9.18
C GLU A 140 6.18 13.89 -7.85
N ASP A 141 7.19 14.08 -6.99
CA ASP A 141 7.02 14.69 -5.67
C ASP A 141 6.88 16.22 -5.70
N ASN A 142 7.13 16.83 -6.86
CA ASN A 142 6.94 18.28 -7.10
C ASN A 142 7.61 19.18 -6.03
N GLY A 143 8.80 18.81 -5.57
CA GLY A 143 9.56 19.54 -4.56
C GLY A 143 9.35 19.05 -3.13
N ALA A 144 8.34 18.22 -2.85
CA ALA A 144 8.26 17.48 -1.60
C ALA A 144 9.47 16.53 -1.49
N GLY A 145 10.01 16.33 -0.29
CA GLY A 145 11.27 15.57 -0.15
C GLY A 145 12.53 16.28 -0.66
N GLY A 146 12.37 17.50 -1.20
CA GLY A 146 13.47 18.40 -1.59
C GLY A 146 13.79 18.41 -3.09
N ASP A 147 13.17 17.58 -3.92
CA ASP A 147 13.22 17.65 -5.38
C ASP A 147 11.99 16.96 -6.02
N ASN A 148 12.03 16.62 -7.31
CA ASN A 148 10.88 16.04 -8.02
C ASN A 148 10.86 14.50 -8.03
N ARG A 149 11.95 13.84 -7.62
CA ARG A 149 12.03 12.38 -7.65
C ARG A 149 11.05 11.77 -6.67
N TYR A 150 10.59 10.55 -6.96
CA TYR A 150 9.71 9.82 -6.05
C TYR A 150 10.50 9.36 -4.82
N ASP A 151 10.02 9.75 -3.64
CA ASP A 151 10.67 9.45 -2.37
C ASP A 151 10.30 8.08 -1.78
N ILE A 152 11.33 7.43 -1.24
CA ILE A 152 11.24 6.17 -0.51
C ILE A 152 11.94 6.37 0.83
N TYR A 153 11.27 6.07 1.93
CA TYR A 153 11.86 6.16 3.28
C TYR A 153 12.10 4.77 3.85
N ILE A 154 13.30 4.55 4.36
CA ILE A 154 13.65 3.35 5.10
C ILE A 154 13.57 3.67 6.60
N LYS A 155 12.67 2.99 7.32
CA LYS A 155 12.37 3.27 8.73
C LYS A 155 12.09 1.99 9.49
N ASN A 156 12.28 1.99 10.80
CA ASN A 156 11.84 0.89 11.64
C ASN A 156 10.32 0.94 11.78
N ILE A 157 9.64 0.13 10.98
CA ILE A 157 8.17 0.04 10.95
C ILE A 157 7.68 -1.38 11.27
N SER A 158 8.58 -2.27 11.67
CA SER A 158 8.26 -3.61 12.19
C SER A 158 7.08 -3.57 13.17
N PRO A 159 6.11 -4.49 13.01
CA PRO A 159 6.13 -5.70 12.17
C PRO A 159 5.69 -5.50 10.71
N LEU A 160 5.50 -4.26 10.25
CA LEU A 160 4.99 -3.95 8.92
C LEU A 160 6.09 -4.08 7.86
N TYR A 161 5.80 -4.62 6.67
CA TYR A 161 6.76 -4.62 5.56
C TYR A 161 6.91 -3.23 4.93
N GLY A 162 5.79 -2.58 4.63
CA GLY A 162 5.77 -1.29 3.97
C GLY A 162 4.39 -0.64 3.98
N TYR A 163 4.36 0.61 3.52
CA TYR A 163 3.14 1.31 3.17
C TYR A 163 3.40 2.46 2.20
N THR A 164 2.42 2.72 1.34
CA THR A 164 2.34 3.90 0.49
C THR A 164 1.35 4.90 1.08
N GLU A 165 1.77 6.15 1.26
CA GLU A 165 0.99 7.17 1.96
C GLU A 165 0.60 8.32 1.02
N PHE A 166 -0.68 8.66 0.97
CA PHE A 166 -1.20 9.75 0.14
C PHE A 166 -0.76 11.10 0.68
N GLU A 167 -0.51 12.06 -0.21
CA GLU A 167 -0.20 13.44 0.17
C GLU A 167 -1.19 14.44 -0.43
N SER A 168 -0.86 15.01 -1.58
CA SER A 168 -1.64 16.07 -2.20
C SER A 168 -2.59 15.49 -3.24
N LEU A 169 -3.85 15.91 -3.18
CA LEU A 169 -4.86 15.60 -4.20
C LEU A 169 -4.45 16.24 -5.54
N ILE A 170 -4.42 15.43 -6.60
CA ILE A 170 -4.12 15.84 -7.97
C ILE A 170 -5.25 15.40 -8.91
N GLY A 171 -5.87 16.35 -9.61
CA GLY A 171 -7.02 16.06 -10.48
C GLY A 171 -8.20 15.41 -9.74
N SER A 172 -8.93 14.53 -10.41
CA SER A 172 -10.13 13.87 -9.87
C SER A 172 -9.79 12.64 -9.02
N GLU A 173 -9.65 12.83 -7.71
CA GLU A 173 -9.47 11.75 -6.71
C GLU A 173 -8.21 10.87 -6.92
N ARG A 174 -7.15 11.46 -7.46
CA ARG A 174 -5.81 10.88 -7.52
C ARG A 174 -4.89 11.64 -6.57
N TYR A 175 -3.79 11.03 -6.14
CA TYR A 175 -2.92 11.61 -5.13
C TYR A 175 -1.45 11.51 -5.54
N THR A 176 -0.66 12.50 -5.12
CA THR A 176 0.79 12.27 -4.94
C THR A 176 0.98 11.35 -3.72
N SER A 177 2.11 10.67 -3.65
CA SER A 177 2.44 9.80 -2.52
C SER A 177 3.95 9.66 -2.35
N PHE A 178 4.33 9.12 -1.21
CA PHE A 178 5.64 8.51 -0.98
C PHE A 178 5.41 7.11 -0.39
N MET A 179 6.46 6.30 -0.35
CA MET A 179 6.40 5.00 0.33
C MET A 179 7.41 4.91 1.48
N VAL A 180 7.10 4.04 2.45
CA VAL A 180 7.98 3.70 3.56
C VAL A 180 8.14 2.18 3.61
N ILE A 181 9.37 1.72 3.81
CA ILE A 181 9.72 0.30 3.91
C ILE A 181 10.51 0.03 5.19
N ASP A 182 10.44 -1.20 5.72
CA ASP A 182 11.13 -1.58 6.96
C ASP A 182 12.66 -1.54 6.81
N ASN A 183 13.37 -1.12 7.85
CA ASN A 183 14.82 -0.95 7.81
C ASN A 183 15.63 -2.24 7.96
N SER A 184 14.99 -3.36 8.31
CA SER A 184 15.70 -4.59 8.69
C SER A 184 15.12 -5.84 8.04
N TYR A 185 13.81 -6.06 8.13
CA TYR A 185 13.15 -7.32 7.78
C TYR A 185 13.77 -8.56 8.45
N HIS A 186 14.27 -8.45 9.67
CA HIS A 186 14.91 -9.56 10.39
C HIS A 186 13.99 -10.23 11.41
N GLU A 187 13.02 -9.47 11.94
CA GLU A 187 12.08 -9.86 12.98
C GLU A 187 11.22 -11.05 12.56
N ASP A 188 10.86 -11.93 13.51
CA ASP A 188 10.23 -13.23 13.23
C ASP A 188 8.94 -13.16 12.40
N GLY A 189 8.22 -12.02 12.43
CA GLY A 189 7.00 -11.81 11.65
C GLY A 189 7.20 -11.76 10.12
N TYR A 190 8.42 -11.54 9.64
CA TYR A 190 8.73 -11.54 8.22
C TYR A 190 8.94 -12.96 7.68
N TYR A 191 8.36 -13.28 6.54
CA TYR A 191 8.54 -14.56 5.84
C TYR A 191 9.85 -14.55 5.05
N THR A 192 9.99 -13.63 4.10
CA THR A 192 11.28 -13.29 3.48
C THR A 192 12.04 -12.29 4.36
N LYS A 193 13.37 -12.32 4.33
CA LYS A 193 14.23 -11.50 5.20
C LYS A 193 15.15 -10.56 4.42
N GLY A 194 15.60 -9.50 5.11
CA GLY A 194 16.62 -8.57 4.63
C GLY A 194 16.31 -7.96 3.26
N ILE A 195 17.35 -7.84 2.42
CA ILE A 195 17.24 -7.20 1.10
C ILE A 195 16.20 -7.85 0.16
N ASN A 196 15.93 -9.15 0.32
CA ASN A 196 14.93 -9.82 -0.53
C ASN A 196 13.51 -9.41 -0.15
N ALA A 197 13.23 -9.21 1.14
CA ALA A 197 11.95 -8.69 1.60
C ALA A 197 11.77 -7.24 1.14
N ALA A 198 12.81 -6.41 1.28
CA ALA A 198 12.80 -5.04 0.76
C ALA A 198 12.47 -4.99 -0.74
N LYS A 199 13.04 -5.89 -1.55
CA LYS A 199 12.78 -5.97 -3.00
C LYS A 199 11.30 -6.19 -3.32
N VAL A 200 10.69 -7.23 -2.74
CA VAL A 200 9.26 -7.53 -3.00
C VAL A 200 8.36 -6.42 -2.46
N THR A 201 8.69 -5.82 -1.31
CA THR A 201 7.95 -4.67 -0.78
C THR A 201 8.02 -3.48 -1.72
N LEU A 202 9.17 -3.17 -2.34
CA LEU A 202 9.26 -2.09 -3.32
C LEU A 202 8.34 -2.31 -4.52
N ALA A 203 8.23 -3.54 -5.03
CA ALA A 203 7.31 -3.87 -6.11
C ALA A 203 5.86 -3.64 -5.68
N HIS A 204 5.48 -4.16 -4.51
CA HIS A 204 4.14 -3.99 -3.96
C HIS A 204 3.78 -2.50 -3.78
N GLU A 205 4.62 -1.75 -3.08
CA GLU A 205 4.32 -0.37 -2.70
C GLU A 205 4.41 0.60 -3.88
N TYR A 206 5.35 0.39 -4.81
CA TYR A 206 5.38 1.21 -6.02
C TYR A 206 4.13 0.99 -6.88
N HIS A 207 3.58 -0.23 -6.91
CA HIS A 207 2.32 -0.49 -7.59
C HIS A 207 1.16 0.32 -6.98
N HIS A 208 1.08 0.39 -5.65
CA HIS A 208 0.13 1.29 -4.97
C HIS A 208 0.31 2.76 -5.38
N ALA A 209 1.55 3.23 -5.49
CA ALA A 209 1.85 4.60 -5.93
C ALA A 209 1.36 4.87 -7.37
N ILE A 210 1.55 3.90 -8.28
CA ILE A 210 1.01 3.95 -9.63
C ILE A 210 -0.53 4.01 -9.60
N GLN A 211 -1.16 3.13 -8.82
CA GLN A 211 -2.61 3.01 -8.74
C GLN A 211 -3.26 4.33 -8.32
N ILE A 212 -2.80 4.92 -7.22
CA ILE A 212 -3.44 6.09 -6.61
C ILE A 212 -3.07 7.39 -7.32
N GLY A 213 -1.95 7.41 -8.05
CA GLY A 213 -1.51 8.57 -8.81
C GLY A 213 -2.17 8.69 -10.18
N ASN A 214 -2.60 7.57 -10.75
CA ASN A 214 -3.12 7.50 -12.12
C ASN A 214 -4.60 7.14 -12.18
N TYR A 215 -5.14 6.51 -11.15
CA TYR A 215 -6.53 6.08 -11.09
C TYR A 215 -7.18 6.56 -9.80
N ARG A 216 -8.51 6.68 -9.82
CA ARG A 216 -9.30 7.05 -8.66
C ARG A 216 -9.03 6.07 -7.51
N TYR A 217 -8.81 6.57 -6.30
CA TYR A 217 -8.85 5.73 -5.11
C TYR A 217 -10.30 5.50 -4.64
N ALA A 218 -10.67 4.24 -4.44
CA ALA A 218 -11.96 3.85 -3.86
C ALA A 218 -11.74 2.86 -2.71
N GLU A 219 -12.08 3.29 -1.48
CA GLU A 219 -11.83 2.48 -0.27
C GLU A 219 -12.53 1.11 -0.29
N ASN A 220 -13.71 1.03 -0.91
CA ASN A 220 -14.45 -0.23 -1.05
C ASN A 220 -13.74 -1.26 -1.97
N ASP A 221 -12.83 -0.81 -2.81
CA ASP A 221 -12.10 -1.64 -3.76
C ASP A 221 -10.72 -2.05 -3.22
N ILE A 222 -10.47 -1.90 -1.91
CA ILE A 222 -9.16 -2.20 -1.28
C ILE A 222 -8.60 -3.56 -1.66
N TRP A 223 -9.47 -4.58 -1.74
CA TRP A 223 -9.10 -5.93 -2.15
C TRP A 223 -8.38 -5.95 -3.52
N PHE A 224 -8.79 -5.09 -4.45
CA PHE A 224 -8.22 -5.02 -5.79
C PHE A 224 -6.83 -4.39 -5.77
N TYR A 225 -6.66 -3.30 -5.00
CA TYR A 225 -5.36 -2.64 -4.82
C TYR A 225 -4.34 -3.63 -4.23
N GLU A 226 -4.72 -4.33 -3.16
CA GLU A 226 -3.83 -5.30 -2.49
C GLU A 226 -3.53 -6.52 -3.38
N LEU A 227 -4.54 -7.09 -4.05
CA LEU A 227 -4.36 -8.28 -4.89
C LEU A 227 -3.40 -8.02 -6.06
N THR A 228 -3.56 -6.88 -6.73
CA THR A 228 -2.74 -6.53 -7.89
C THR A 228 -1.34 -6.05 -7.48
N SER A 229 -1.19 -5.43 -6.31
CA SER A 229 0.14 -5.08 -5.78
C SER A 229 0.89 -6.32 -5.30
N THR A 230 0.18 -7.27 -4.67
CA THR A 230 0.74 -8.57 -4.27
C THR A 230 1.21 -9.38 -5.48
N SER A 231 0.55 -9.29 -6.64
CA SER A 231 1.05 -9.98 -7.84
C SER A 231 2.33 -9.37 -8.41
N MET A 232 2.60 -8.08 -8.17
CA MET A 232 3.89 -7.47 -8.56
C MET A 232 5.07 -8.03 -7.78
N GLU A 233 4.87 -8.51 -6.53
CA GLU A 233 5.92 -9.18 -5.75
C GLU A 233 6.52 -10.36 -6.54
N GLU A 234 5.65 -11.18 -7.14
CA GLU A 234 6.03 -12.35 -7.94
C GLU A 234 6.49 -11.93 -9.35
N PHE A 235 5.76 -11.05 -10.03
CA PHE A 235 6.04 -10.73 -11.43
C PHE A 235 7.38 -10.01 -11.61
N VAL A 236 7.74 -9.12 -10.68
CA VAL A 236 9.00 -8.37 -10.75
C VAL A 236 10.18 -9.21 -10.23
N PHE A 237 9.96 -10.01 -9.17
CA PHE A 237 11.00 -10.75 -8.49
C PHE A 237 10.70 -12.24 -8.34
N ASP A 238 10.40 -12.92 -9.44
CA ASP A 238 10.09 -14.36 -9.54
C ASP A 238 11.05 -15.30 -8.76
N SER A 239 12.32 -14.89 -8.58
CA SER A 239 13.28 -15.66 -7.76
C SER A 239 13.08 -15.56 -6.23
N ILE A 240 12.18 -14.68 -5.76
CA ILE A 240 11.92 -14.37 -4.35
C ILE A 240 10.48 -14.78 -4.02
N ASN A 241 10.34 -15.98 -3.46
CA ASN A 241 9.04 -16.62 -3.20
C ASN A 241 8.28 -16.05 -1.97
N ASP A 242 8.29 -14.74 -1.76
CA ASP A 242 7.56 -14.14 -0.62
C ASP A 242 6.04 -14.32 -0.74
N TYR A 243 5.55 -14.38 -1.98
CA TYR A 243 4.17 -14.73 -2.33
C TYR A 243 3.69 -16.05 -1.68
N TYR A 244 4.60 -16.97 -1.32
CA TYR A 244 4.22 -18.23 -0.69
C TYR A 244 3.69 -18.05 0.74
N ALA A 245 3.99 -16.92 1.38
CA ALA A 245 3.48 -16.57 2.71
C ALA A 245 1.94 -16.53 2.76
N TYR A 246 1.29 -16.21 1.63
CA TYR A 246 -0.16 -16.05 1.53
C TYR A 246 -0.90 -17.39 1.37
N ILE A 247 -0.23 -18.40 0.80
CA ILE A 247 -0.84 -19.66 0.35
C ILE A 247 -1.52 -20.44 1.50
N PRO A 248 -0.88 -20.65 2.67
CA PRO A 248 -1.49 -21.43 3.75
C PRO A 248 -2.79 -20.81 4.25
N ASN A 249 -2.83 -19.48 4.42
CA ASN A 249 -4.02 -18.79 4.89
C ASN A 249 -5.16 -18.93 3.88
N PHE A 250 -4.90 -18.69 2.61
CA PHE A 250 -5.90 -18.82 1.55
C PHE A 250 -6.48 -20.24 1.46
N PHE A 251 -5.63 -21.29 1.48
CA PHE A 251 -6.12 -22.67 1.41
C PHE A 251 -6.83 -23.15 2.67
N ASN A 252 -6.49 -22.60 3.85
CA ASN A 252 -7.22 -22.87 5.08
C ASN A 252 -8.52 -22.06 5.20
N ARG A 253 -8.63 -20.93 4.49
CA ARG A 253 -9.74 -19.97 4.53
C ARG A 253 -10.15 -19.52 3.13
N PRO A 254 -10.69 -20.43 2.29
CA PRO A 254 -11.12 -20.07 0.93
C PRO A 254 -12.34 -19.12 0.92
N ASP A 255 -12.95 -18.87 2.09
CA ASP A 255 -13.96 -17.83 2.32
C ASP A 255 -13.37 -16.40 2.37
N LYS A 256 -12.04 -16.28 2.40
CA LYS A 256 -11.31 -15.01 2.41
C LYS A 256 -10.64 -14.76 1.06
N ILE A 257 -10.46 -13.49 0.74
CA ILE A 257 -9.65 -13.09 -0.42
C ILE A 257 -8.18 -13.50 -0.19
N PHE A 258 -7.44 -13.69 -1.28
CA PHE A 258 -6.06 -14.18 -1.23
C PHE A 258 -5.13 -13.32 -0.35
N THR A 259 -5.32 -12.00 -0.38
CA THR A 259 -4.55 -11.02 0.42
C THR A 259 -5.19 -10.70 1.78
N GLY A 260 -6.22 -11.44 2.17
CA GLY A 260 -6.96 -11.21 3.41
C GLY A 260 -6.29 -11.93 4.58
N PHE A 261 -5.53 -11.18 5.38
CA PHE A 261 -4.94 -11.63 6.65
C PHE A 261 -5.94 -11.57 7.83
#